data_AF-A0A2S2PBR4-F1
#
_entry.id   AF-A0A2S2PBR4-F1
#
_cell.length_a   1.000
_cell.length_b   1.000
_cell.length_c   1.000
_cell.angle_alpha   90.00
_cell.angle_beta   90.00
_cell.angle_gamma   90.00
#
_symmetry.space_group_name_H-M   'P 1'
#
loop_
_entity.id
_entity.type
_entity.pdbx_description
1 polymer ?
#
loop_
_entity_poly.entity_id
_entity_poly.type
_entity_poly.pdbx_seq_one_letter_code
_entity_poly.pdbx_strand_id
1 'polypeptide(L)'
;MLNEIKRDYFYPTNISPLWTGCYDPKKTDDFVSRTLKYLEKTQIMNNLGGIPTTLEHSGEQWDYPNAWPPLQYIMVMSLDNSGDSWAQDLAFEIAERWMRSNYKAYNETNAMYEKYDATVPGGHGSGGEYEVQLGFGWTNGIILEFLQKYGSRVTAEDKFIEAPQTSANIDASRSSTDYNTKTVSSATQVMTATLAILATISAGCIG
;
A
#
# COMPACT_ATOMS: atom_id res chain seq x y z
N MET A 1 6.39 4.20 31.43
CA MET A 1 5.51 3.14 30.87
C MET A 1 4.81 2.44 32.04
N LEU A 2 3.53 2.12 31.93
CA LEU A 2 2.70 1.63 33.05
C LEU A 2 3.02 0.21 33.54
N ASN A 3 3.74 -0.61 32.75
CA ASN A 3 4.00 -2.02 33.07
C ASN A 3 5.41 -2.52 32.73
N GLU A 4 6.35 -1.65 32.36
CA GLU A 4 7.73 -1.98 31.94
C GLU A 4 7.89 -3.02 30.81
N ILE A 5 6.79 -3.43 30.18
CA ILE A 5 6.80 -4.40 29.08
C ILE A 5 7.00 -3.66 27.76
N LYS A 6 8.09 -4.02 27.06
CA LYS A 6 8.30 -3.61 25.67
C LYS A 6 7.32 -4.35 24.76
N ARG A 7 6.64 -3.60 23.90
CA ARG A 7 5.79 -4.14 22.83
C ARG A 7 6.62 -4.23 21.54
N ASP A 8 6.46 -5.32 20.81
CA ASP A 8 7.20 -5.61 19.57
C ASP A 8 6.33 -5.50 18.31
N TYR A 9 5.12 -4.95 18.45
CA TYR A 9 4.18 -4.67 17.37
C TYR A 9 4.72 -3.68 16.34
N PHE A 10 4.25 -3.83 15.10
CA PHE A 10 4.49 -2.85 14.05
C PHE A 10 3.55 -1.65 14.15
N TYR A 11 4.14 -0.46 14.11
CA TYR A 11 3.46 0.82 13.94
C TYR A 11 4.38 1.77 13.16
N PRO A 12 3.89 2.54 12.16
CA PRO A 12 4.68 3.57 11.48
C PRO A 12 5.25 4.61 12.45
N THR A 13 4.55 4.87 13.56
CA THR A 13 4.98 5.82 14.59
C THR A 13 6.20 5.36 15.38
N ASN A 14 6.58 4.08 15.33
CA ASN A 14 7.79 3.58 15.99
C ASN A 14 9.07 4.27 15.49
N ILE A 15 9.05 4.80 14.26
CA ILE A 15 10.20 5.51 13.67
C ILE A 15 10.09 7.04 13.79
N SER A 16 9.01 7.56 14.38
CA SER A 16 8.81 9.01 14.58
C SER A 16 9.93 9.75 15.33
N PRO A 17 10.78 9.12 16.19
CA PRO A 17 11.98 9.80 16.69
C PRO A 17 12.90 10.30 15.57
N LEU A 18 13.05 9.57 14.46
CA LEU A 18 13.83 10.01 13.30
C LEU A 18 13.21 11.25 12.64
N TRP A 19 11.89 11.27 12.48
CA TRP A 19 11.17 12.45 11.95
C TRP A 19 11.27 13.67 12.86
N THR A 20 11.15 13.49 14.18
CA THR A 20 11.12 14.58 15.15
C THR A 20 12.49 15.04 15.62
N GLY A 21 13.54 14.26 15.39
CA GLY A 21 14.86 14.50 15.96
C GLY A 21 14.95 14.22 17.46
N CYS A 22 13.96 13.57 18.06
CA CYS A 22 13.88 13.27 19.49
C CYS A 22 14.74 12.04 19.89
N TYR A 23 16.01 12.05 19.52
CA TYR A 23 17.00 11.02 19.87
C TYR A 23 18.40 11.66 19.95
N ASP A 24 19.40 10.92 20.45
CA ASP A 24 20.79 11.40 20.48
C ASP A 24 21.35 11.49 19.04
N PRO A 25 21.67 12.69 18.50
CA PRO A 25 22.16 12.84 17.14
C PRO A 25 23.47 12.09 16.87
N LYS A 26 24.25 11.77 17.90
CA LYS A 26 25.47 10.94 17.75
C LYS A 26 25.17 9.50 17.39
N LYS A 27 23.90 9.09 17.45
CA LYS A 27 23.42 7.72 17.17
C LYS A 27 22.57 7.64 15.91
N THR A 28 22.52 8.68 15.07
CA THR A 28 21.72 8.69 13.83
C THR A 28 21.95 7.42 13.02
N ASP A 29 23.20 7.06 12.72
CA ASP A 29 23.53 5.87 11.92
C ASP A 29 23.00 4.57 12.53
N ASP A 30 23.05 4.43 13.87
CA ASP A 30 22.49 3.27 14.58
C ASP A 30 20.96 3.22 14.47
N PHE A 31 20.29 4.35 14.71
CA PHE A 31 18.84 4.42 14.61
C PHE A 31 18.35 4.17 13.19
N VAL A 32 19.01 4.72 12.18
CA VAL A 32 18.69 4.49 10.77
C VAL A 32 18.91 3.02 10.41
N SER A 33 20.07 2.45 10.75
CA SER A 33 20.37 1.04 10.50
C SER A 33 19.37 0.10 11.15
N ARG A 34 18.94 0.40 12.38
CA ARG A 34 17.93 -0.39 13.11
C ARG A 34 16.54 -0.22 12.51
N THR A 35 16.20 0.97 12.04
CA THR A 35 14.94 1.24 11.32
C THR A 35 14.88 0.44 10.02
N LEU A 36 15.92 0.46 9.19
CA LEU A 36 15.94 -0.31 7.93
C LEU A 36 15.78 -1.81 8.19
N LYS A 37 16.54 -2.38 9.13
CA LYS A 37 16.40 -3.78 9.56
C LYS A 37 15.01 -4.10 10.10
N TYR A 38 14.40 -3.16 10.81
CA TYR A 38 13.06 -3.30 11.35
C TYR A 38 12.00 -3.38 10.24
N LEU A 39 12.05 -2.45 9.26
CA LEU A 39 11.12 -2.42 8.13
C LEU A 39 11.27 -3.66 7.22
N GLU A 40 12.51 -4.12 7.02
CA GLU A 40 12.81 -5.38 6.33
C GLU A 40 12.23 -6.57 7.08
N LYS A 41 12.50 -6.69 8.39
CA LYS A 41 12.00 -7.79 9.23
C LYS A 41 10.48 -7.87 9.24
N THR A 42 9.77 -6.73 9.26
CA THR A 42 8.31 -6.71 9.25
C THR A 42 7.72 -6.90 7.86
N GLN A 43 8.56 -7.02 6.82
CA GLN A 43 8.16 -7.13 5.42
C GLN A 43 7.15 -6.05 5.01
N ILE A 44 7.32 -4.85 5.56
CA ILE A 44 6.28 -3.81 5.45
C ILE A 44 6.02 -3.40 4.00
N MET A 45 7.05 -3.53 3.16
CA MET A 45 7.00 -3.24 1.73
C MET A 45 6.21 -4.28 0.91
N ASN A 46 5.69 -5.35 1.50
CA ASN A 46 4.73 -6.23 0.83
C ASN A 46 3.36 -5.56 0.61
N ASN A 47 3.09 -4.47 1.34
CA ASN A 47 1.87 -3.68 1.19
C ASN A 47 2.02 -2.72 -0.01
N LEU A 48 1.31 -3.02 -1.09
CA LEU A 48 1.48 -2.34 -2.38
C LEU A 48 0.68 -1.02 -2.50
N GLY A 49 -0.36 -0.84 -1.68
CA GLY A 49 -1.20 0.36 -1.65
C GLY A 49 -0.72 1.45 -0.68
N GLY A 50 0.21 1.14 0.22
CA GLY A 50 0.77 2.05 1.21
C GLY A 50 1.27 1.31 2.44
N ILE A 51 1.75 2.04 3.45
CA ILE A 51 2.16 1.45 4.73
C ILE A 51 0.93 1.33 5.65
N PRO A 52 0.55 0.13 6.12
CA PRO A 52 -0.61 -0.02 7.01
C PRO A 52 -0.35 0.60 8.39
N THR A 53 -1.43 0.91 9.11
CA THR A 53 -1.36 1.49 10.46
C THR A 53 -0.73 0.54 11.46
N THR A 54 -1.09 -0.74 11.36
CA THR A 54 -0.59 -1.85 12.16
C THR A 54 -0.51 -3.10 11.28
N LEU A 55 -0.15 -4.24 11.87
CA LEU A 55 -0.34 -5.57 11.26
C LEU A 55 -1.43 -6.38 11.98
N GLU A 56 -2.26 -5.70 12.79
CA GLU A 56 -3.33 -6.32 13.59
C GLU A 56 -4.65 -6.27 12.84
N HIS A 57 -5.42 -7.36 12.86
CA HIS A 57 -6.68 -7.51 12.12
C HIS A 57 -7.88 -7.34 13.06
N SER A 58 -8.01 -6.17 13.69
CA SER A 58 -9.05 -5.91 14.69
C SER A 58 -10.42 -5.55 14.08
N GLY A 59 -10.44 -5.01 12.85
CA GLY A 59 -11.62 -4.40 12.24
C GLY A 59 -11.79 -2.91 12.57
N GLU A 60 -10.92 -2.33 13.40
CA GLU A 60 -10.90 -0.92 13.74
C GLU A 60 -10.29 -0.06 12.62
N GLN A 61 -10.61 1.25 12.60
CA GLN A 61 -10.15 2.12 11.51
C GLN A 61 -8.63 2.36 11.52
N TRP A 62 -8.01 2.29 12.70
CA TRP A 62 -6.57 2.51 12.92
C TRP A 62 -5.80 1.19 13.03
N ASP A 63 -6.21 0.18 12.27
CA ASP A 63 -5.58 -1.12 12.21
C ASP A 63 -5.52 -1.65 10.77
N TYR A 64 -4.86 -2.79 10.56
CA TYR A 64 -4.73 -3.41 9.25
C TYR A 64 -6.11 -3.73 8.63
N PRO A 65 -6.34 -3.45 7.33
CA PRO A 65 -5.37 -3.03 6.29
C PRO A 65 -5.30 -1.52 6.08
N ASN A 66 -5.89 -0.69 6.93
CA ASN A 66 -6.01 0.74 6.67
C ASN A 66 -4.64 1.45 6.72
N ALA A 67 -4.35 2.20 5.67
CA ALA A 67 -3.23 3.12 5.55
C ALA A 67 -3.73 4.57 5.63
N TRP A 68 -3.18 5.33 6.59
CA TRP A 68 -3.56 6.73 6.78
C TRP A 68 -2.50 7.68 6.22
N PRO A 69 -2.92 8.74 5.50
CA PRO A 69 -1.99 9.70 4.90
C PRO A 69 -0.95 10.26 5.89
N PRO A 70 -1.31 10.72 7.11
CA PRO A 70 -0.32 11.23 8.08
C PRO A 70 0.77 10.22 8.45
N LEU A 71 0.44 8.93 8.50
CA LEU A 71 1.42 7.87 8.81
C LEU A 71 2.39 7.63 7.66
N GLN A 72 1.94 7.81 6.41
CA GLN A 72 2.82 7.79 5.24
C GLN A 72 3.82 8.94 5.31
N TYR A 73 3.34 10.14 5.65
CA TYR A 73 4.21 11.30 5.81
C TYR A 73 5.27 11.09 6.89
N ILE A 74 4.89 10.62 8.09
CA ILE A 74 5.85 10.31 9.15
C ILE A 74 6.88 9.27 8.68
N MET A 75 6.45 8.22 7.99
CA MET A 75 7.34 7.17 7.48
C MET A 75 8.35 7.75 6.48
N VAL A 76 7.86 8.43 5.44
CA VAL A 76 8.68 8.99 4.37
C VAL A 76 9.64 10.04 4.92
N MET A 77 9.17 10.98 5.73
CA MET A 77 10.03 12.06 6.24
C MET A 77 11.04 11.58 7.29
N SER A 78 10.74 10.52 8.05
CA SER A 78 11.73 9.90 8.95
C SER A 78 12.93 9.33 8.18
N LEU A 79 12.65 8.70 7.04
CA LEU A 79 13.67 8.05 6.21
C LEU A 79 14.41 9.06 5.33
N ASP A 80 13.70 10.02 4.72
CA ASP A 80 14.30 11.00 3.83
C ASP A 80 15.25 11.97 4.55
N ASN A 81 14.85 12.43 5.75
CA ASN A 81 15.66 13.34 6.57
C ASN A 81 16.83 12.64 7.30
N SER A 82 17.02 11.33 7.11
CA SER A 82 18.03 10.55 7.82
C SER A 82 19.48 10.90 7.43
N GLY A 83 19.68 11.42 6.22
CA GLY A 83 21.01 11.62 5.63
C GLY A 83 21.67 10.35 5.08
N ASP A 84 21.01 9.19 5.20
CA ASP A 84 21.47 7.91 4.66
C ASP A 84 20.84 7.66 3.27
N SER A 85 21.66 7.33 2.28
CA SER A 85 21.19 7.17 0.89
C SER A 85 20.20 6.02 0.73
N TRP A 86 20.39 4.91 1.44
CA TRP A 86 19.49 3.76 1.35
C TRP A 86 18.12 4.07 1.96
N ALA A 87 18.11 4.76 3.11
CA ALA A 87 16.88 5.24 3.70
C ALA A 87 16.18 6.27 2.80
N GLN A 88 16.92 7.17 2.17
CA GLN A 88 16.35 8.16 1.21
C GLN A 88 15.73 7.50 -0.03
N ASP A 89 16.37 6.46 -0.57
CA ASP A 89 15.79 5.71 -1.70
C ASP A 89 14.54 4.94 -1.29
N LEU A 90 14.54 4.32 -0.11
CA LEU A 90 13.35 3.68 0.44
C LEU A 90 12.22 4.70 0.71
N ALA A 91 12.56 5.90 1.20
CA ALA A 91 11.60 6.98 1.41
C ALA A 91 10.90 7.37 0.09
N PHE A 92 11.68 7.51 -0.98
CA PHE A 92 11.15 7.76 -2.31
C PHE A 92 10.26 6.62 -2.81
N GLU A 93 10.68 5.36 -2.65
CA GLU A 93 9.88 4.21 -3.08
C GLU A 93 8.51 4.18 -2.37
N ILE A 94 8.48 4.43 -1.06
CA ILE A 94 7.24 4.50 -0.28
C ILE A 94 6.37 5.67 -0.76
N ALA A 95 6.96 6.85 -0.99
CA ALA A 95 6.24 8.03 -1.45
C ALA A 95 5.65 7.84 -2.87
N GLU A 96 6.43 7.27 -3.80
CA GLU A 96 5.99 6.97 -5.16
C GLU A 96 4.83 5.97 -5.15
N ARG A 97 4.95 4.89 -4.38
CA ARG A 97 3.90 3.89 -4.25
C ARG A 97 2.61 4.49 -3.70
N TRP A 98 2.72 5.32 -2.65
CA TRP A 98 1.58 6.03 -2.08
C TRP A 98 0.91 6.96 -3.09
N MET A 99 1.70 7.80 -3.78
CA MET A 99 1.19 8.72 -4.80
C MET A 99 0.48 7.97 -5.93
N ARG A 100 1.03 6.86 -6.41
CA ARG A 100 0.44 6.05 -7.47
C ARG A 100 -0.84 5.34 -7.03
N SER A 101 -0.88 4.83 -5.80
CA SER A 101 -2.11 4.27 -5.22
C SER A 101 -3.23 5.33 -5.16
N ASN A 102 -2.92 6.52 -4.67
CA ASN A 102 -3.88 7.64 -4.61
C ASN A 102 -4.32 8.09 -6.01
N TYR A 103 -3.38 8.20 -6.94
CA TYR A 103 -3.67 8.59 -8.33
C TYR A 103 -4.59 7.58 -9.03
N LYS A 104 -4.34 6.28 -8.83
CA LYS A 104 -5.18 5.22 -9.37
C LYS A 104 -6.61 5.31 -8.82
N ALA A 105 -6.76 5.43 -7.50
CA ALA A 105 -8.06 5.60 -6.86
C ALA A 105 -8.81 6.83 -7.42
N TYR A 106 -8.11 7.96 -7.50
CA TYR A 106 -8.67 9.20 -8.03
C TYR A 106 -9.11 9.06 -9.49
N ASN A 107 -8.33 8.39 -10.33
CA ASN A 107 -8.69 8.21 -11.73
C ASN A 107 -9.91 7.28 -11.92
N GLU A 108 -10.10 6.32 -11.01
CA GLU A 108 -11.25 5.40 -11.05
C GLU A 108 -12.53 6.02 -10.48
N THR A 109 -12.42 6.85 -9.45
CA THR A 109 -13.59 7.30 -8.66
C THR A 109 -13.82 8.82 -8.66
N ASN A 110 -12.88 9.60 -9.22
CA ASN A 110 -12.82 11.05 -9.16
C ASN A 110 -12.76 11.62 -7.72
N ALA A 111 -12.29 10.83 -6.76
CA ALA A 111 -12.23 11.22 -5.36
C ALA A 111 -10.92 10.79 -4.68
N MET A 112 -10.53 11.57 -3.66
CA MET A 112 -9.45 11.26 -2.73
C MET A 112 -10.07 10.83 -1.41
N TYR A 113 -9.53 9.81 -0.75
CA TYR A 113 -10.13 9.24 0.47
C TYR A 113 -9.43 9.71 1.74
N GLU A 114 -10.13 9.64 2.88
CA GLU A 114 -9.52 9.87 4.20
C GLU A 114 -8.42 8.86 4.54
N LYS A 115 -8.58 7.61 4.07
CA LYS A 115 -7.73 6.45 4.32
C LYS A 115 -7.83 5.45 3.16
N TYR A 116 -6.79 4.66 2.96
CA TYR A 116 -6.63 3.74 1.84
C TYR A 116 -6.42 2.30 2.31
N ASP A 117 -6.60 1.33 1.42
CA ASP A 117 -6.21 -0.06 1.67
C ASP A 117 -4.70 -0.21 1.37
N ALA A 118 -3.92 -0.58 2.38
CA ALA A 118 -2.48 -0.77 2.23
C ALA A 118 -2.11 -1.93 1.29
N THR A 119 -3.00 -2.89 1.12
CA THR A 119 -2.77 -4.13 0.37
C THR A 119 -3.12 -4.00 -1.10
N VAL A 120 -4.05 -3.12 -1.44
CA VAL A 120 -4.58 -2.95 -2.80
C VAL A 120 -4.23 -1.57 -3.35
N PRO A 121 -3.38 -1.45 -4.37
CA PRO A 121 -3.16 -0.18 -5.05
C PRO A 121 -4.46 0.38 -5.64
N GLY A 122 -4.78 1.62 -5.30
CA GLY A 122 -6.05 2.25 -5.67
C GLY A 122 -7.23 1.94 -4.74
N GLY A 123 -7.05 1.01 -3.79
CA GLY A 123 -8.09 0.63 -2.83
C GLY A 123 -8.33 1.71 -1.79
N HIS A 124 -9.59 2.01 -1.49
CA HIS A 124 -9.94 2.84 -0.34
C HIS A 124 -10.02 1.99 0.93
N GLY A 125 -9.74 2.60 2.08
CA GLY A 125 -9.86 1.91 3.35
C GLY A 125 -11.34 1.74 3.75
N SER A 126 -11.56 1.02 4.84
CA SER A 126 -12.90 0.67 5.33
C SER A 126 -12.90 0.48 6.85
N GLY A 127 -14.04 0.10 7.42
CA GLY A 127 -14.15 -0.32 8.82
C GLY A 127 -14.31 0.81 9.83
N GLY A 128 -14.49 0.39 11.09
CA GLY A 128 -14.87 1.17 12.26
C GLY A 128 -16.25 1.83 12.20
N GLU A 129 -16.39 2.95 12.93
CA GLU A 129 -17.71 3.46 13.33
C GLU A 129 -18.53 4.17 12.24
N TYR A 130 -17.93 4.56 11.11
CA TYR A 130 -18.61 5.33 10.05
C TYR A 130 -18.01 5.10 8.66
N GLU A 131 -18.79 5.46 7.64
CA GLU A 131 -18.44 5.35 6.22
C GLU A 131 -17.24 6.21 5.84
N VAL A 132 -16.45 5.76 4.87
CA VAL A 132 -15.25 6.48 4.41
C VAL A 132 -15.58 7.86 3.84
N GLN A 133 -14.78 8.87 4.21
CA GLN A 133 -14.98 10.26 3.75
C GLN A 133 -14.12 10.61 2.53
N LEU A 134 -14.61 11.55 1.70
CA LEU A 134 -13.99 11.98 0.44
C LEU A 134 -13.40 13.40 0.52
N GLY A 135 -12.43 13.69 -0.35
CA GLY A 135 -11.77 15.00 -0.52
C GLY A 135 -10.79 15.38 0.59
N PHE A 136 -10.47 14.46 1.49
CA PHE A 136 -9.93 14.74 2.82
C PHE A 136 -8.63 15.58 2.84
N GLY A 137 -8.57 16.58 3.73
CA GLY A 137 -7.54 17.62 3.73
C GLY A 137 -6.10 17.11 3.87
N TRP A 138 -5.84 16.17 4.78
CA TRP A 138 -4.49 15.60 4.92
C TRP A 138 -4.04 14.83 3.68
N THR A 139 -4.98 14.27 2.90
CA THR A 139 -4.65 13.38 1.79
C THR A 139 -4.13 14.26 0.66
N ASN A 140 -4.89 15.31 0.37
CA ASN A 140 -4.53 16.31 -0.62
C ASN A 140 -3.22 16.99 -0.23
N GLY A 141 -3.07 17.41 1.03
CA GLY A 141 -1.87 18.09 1.52
C GLY A 141 -0.60 17.23 1.36
N ILE A 142 -0.67 15.96 1.73
CA ILE A 142 0.49 15.06 1.67
C ILE A 142 0.85 14.67 0.24
N ILE A 143 -0.15 14.49 -0.64
CA ILE A 143 0.12 14.27 -2.06
C ILE A 143 0.80 15.49 -2.69
N LEU A 144 0.34 16.71 -2.37
CA LEU A 144 0.99 17.94 -2.84
C LEU A 144 2.43 18.06 -2.34
N GLU A 145 2.68 17.74 -1.06
CA GLU A 145 4.02 17.74 -0.46
C GLU A 145 4.95 16.73 -1.17
N PHE A 146 4.49 15.50 -1.40
CA PHE A 146 5.28 14.50 -2.11
C PHE A 146 5.52 14.85 -3.58
N LEU A 147 4.54 15.44 -4.26
CA LEU A 147 4.72 15.94 -5.63
C LEU A 147 5.72 17.10 -5.68
N GLN A 148 5.68 18.02 -4.72
CA GLN A 148 6.66 19.09 -4.62
C GLN A 148 8.08 18.55 -4.39
N LYS A 149 8.21 17.53 -3.53
CA LYS A 149 9.50 16.98 -3.13
C LYS A 149 10.10 16.01 -4.15
N TYR A 150 9.28 15.14 -4.75
CA TYR A 150 9.72 14.04 -5.61
C TYR A 150 9.21 14.14 -7.05
N GLY A 151 8.55 15.24 -7.42
CA GLY A 151 7.92 15.42 -8.74
C GLY A 151 8.85 15.26 -9.94
N SER A 152 10.15 15.50 -9.76
CA SER A 152 11.17 15.27 -10.80
C SER A 152 11.57 13.80 -10.99
N ARG A 153 11.24 12.93 -10.04
CA ARG A 153 11.60 11.50 -10.02
C ARG A 153 10.40 10.59 -10.28
N VAL A 154 9.21 10.98 -9.84
CA VAL A 154 7.99 10.15 -9.91
C VAL A 154 7.50 9.98 -11.35
N THR A 155 6.93 8.81 -11.68
CA THR A 155 6.18 8.60 -12.92
C THR A 155 4.74 8.17 -12.64
N ALA A 156 3.86 8.44 -13.61
CA ALA A 156 2.46 7.98 -13.57
C ALA A 156 2.28 6.55 -14.11
N GLU A 157 3.37 5.87 -14.50
CA GLU A 157 3.31 4.51 -15.06
C GLU A 157 3.05 3.49 -13.96
N ASP A 158 2.19 2.50 -14.25
CA ASP A 158 1.90 1.44 -13.30
C ASP A 158 3.03 0.39 -13.21
N LYS A 159 4.04 0.67 -12.39
CA LYS A 159 5.05 -0.29 -11.91
C LYS A 159 4.68 -0.84 -10.52
N PHE A 160 3.58 -1.57 -10.40
CA PHE A 160 3.36 -2.39 -9.20
C PHE A 160 4.09 -3.70 -9.44
N ILE A 161 5.11 -4.02 -8.64
CA ILE A 161 5.86 -5.27 -8.80
C ILE A 161 4.88 -6.41 -8.49
N GLU A 162 4.46 -7.16 -9.51
CA GLU A 162 3.76 -8.42 -9.30
C GLU A 162 4.69 -9.39 -8.57
N ALA A 163 4.21 -10.01 -7.49
CA ALA A 163 4.97 -11.04 -6.79
C ALA A 163 5.38 -12.15 -7.78
N PRO A 164 6.59 -12.72 -7.66
CA PRO A 164 7.05 -13.77 -8.58
C PRO A 164 6.06 -14.94 -8.57
N GLN A 165 5.42 -15.20 -9.70
CA GLN A 165 4.68 -16.44 -9.92
C GLN A 165 5.69 -17.59 -9.91
N THR A 166 5.68 -18.42 -8.87
CA THR A 166 6.49 -19.63 -8.80
C THR A 166 5.94 -20.68 -9.79
N SER A 167 6.38 -20.61 -11.04
CA SER A 167 6.19 -21.71 -11.99
C SER A 167 7.26 -22.80 -11.74
N ALA A 168 6.91 -23.78 -10.91
CA ALA A 168 7.74 -24.97 -10.71
C ALA A 168 7.35 -26.09 -11.70
N ASN A 169 8.26 -26.36 -12.66
CA ASN A 169 8.52 -27.60 -13.41
C ASN A 169 7.40 -28.12 -14.37
N ILE A 170 7.65 -28.70 -15.56
CA ILE A 170 8.70 -29.65 -15.99
C ILE A 170 9.03 -29.47 -17.50
N ASP A 171 10.30 -29.73 -17.79
CA ASP A 171 11.05 -29.75 -19.04
C ASP A 171 10.61 -30.80 -20.10
N ALA A 172 11.11 -30.62 -21.34
CA ALA A 172 11.41 -31.63 -22.39
C ALA A 172 10.81 -31.39 -23.81
N SER A 173 11.67 -30.79 -24.67
CA SER A 173 11.94 -31.13 -26.08
C SER A 173 10.79 -31.20 -27.11
N ARG A 174 10.83 -30.33 -28.14
CA ARG A 174 11.05 -30.74 -29.55
C ARG A 174 11.20 -29.56 -30.52
N SER A 175 12.07 -29.82 -31.49
CA SER A 175 12.53 -29.04 -32.64
C SER A 175 11.45 -28.63 -33.66
N SER A 176 11.74 -27.54 -34.40
CA SER A 176 11.29 -27.16 -35.77
C SER A 176 9.76 -26.95 -35.95
N THR A 177 9.26 -25.84 -36.51
CA THR A 177 9.45 -25.38 -37.90
C THR A 177 8.74 -24.02 -38.06
N ASP A 178 9.20 -23.20 -39.01
CA ASP A 178 8.52 -22.02 -39.58
C ASP A 178 6.99 -22.13 -39.66
N TYR A 179 6.27 -21.02 -39.42
CA TYR A 179 5.18 -20.56 -40.31
C TYR A 179 4.80 -19.08 -40.07
N ASN A 180 4.63 -18.40 -41.20
CA ASN A 180 4.21 -17.02 -41.41
C ASN A 180 2.96 -16.55 -40.65
N THR A 181 3.03 -15.27 -40.27
CA THR A 181 2.01 -14.22 -40.36
C THR A 181 0.58 -14.62 -40.71
N LYS A 182 -0.37 -14.39 -39.79
CA LYS A 182 -1.74 -13.96 -40.10
C LYS A 182 -2.27 -13.01 -39.03
N THR A 183 -2.32 -11.74 -39.38
CA THR A 183 -3.34 -10.79 -38.90
C THR A 183 -4.73 -11.33 -39.25
N VAL A 184 -5.62 -11.45 -38.26
CA VAL A 184 -7.06 -11.50 -38.50
C VAL A 184 -7.77 -10.57 -37.53
N SER A 185 -8.65 -9.79 -38.14
CA SER A 185 -9.45 -8.70 -37.62
C SER A 185 -10.55 -9.15 -36.65
N SER A 186 -10.92 -8.19 -35.81
CA SER A 186 -12.22 -7.99 -35.15
C SER A 186 -13.42 -8.79 -35.67
N ALA A 187 -13.99 -9.61 -34.79
CA ALA A 187 -15.43 -9.83 -34.64
C ALA A 187 -15.65 -10.79 -33.47
N THR A 188 -16.27 -10.34 -32.37
CA THR A 188 -17.40 -10.99 -31.67
C THR A 188 -17.76 -10.11 -30.47
N GLN A 189 -18.67 -9.17 -30.68
CA GLN A 189 -19.56 -8.71 -29.62
C GLN A 189 -20.66 -9.77 -29.42
N VAL A 190 -21.20 -9.78 -28.20
CA VAL A 190 -22.59 -10.06 -27.82
C VAL A 190 -22.78 -11.24 -26.85
N MET A 191 -23.32 -10.87 -25.67
CA MET A 191 -24.09 -11.62 -24.66
C MET A 191 -23.34 -12.66 -23.80
N THR A 192 -23.45 -12.66 -22.47
CA THR A 192 -24.70 -12.60 -21.70
C THR A 192 -24.43 -12.18 -20.25
N ALA A 193 -25.19 -11.20 -19.77
CA ALA A 193 -25.34 -10.85 -18.36
C ALA A 193 -26.46 -11.69 -17.71
N THR A 194 -26.45 -11.74 -16.37
CA THR A 194 -27.48 -12.25 -15.42
C THR A 194 -27.36 -13.70 -14.95
N LEU A 195 -27.14 -13.85 -13.64
CA LEU A 195 -28.11 -14.51 -12.76
C LEU A 195 -27.83 -14.10 -11.30
N ALA A 196 -28.64 -13.16 -10.81
CA ALA A 196 -28.84 -12.91 -9.40
C ALA A 196 -30.28 -13.31 -9.05
N ILE A 197 -30.46 -13.73 -7.79
CA ILE A 197 -31.70 -13.90 -7.04
C ILE A 197 -32.38 -15.27 -7.18
N LEU A 198 -32.24 -16.08 -6.13
CA LEU A 198 -33.38 -16.72 -5.47
C LEU A 198 -33.16 -16.67 -3.95
N ALA A 199 -33.82 -15.71 -3.30
CA ALA A 199 -34.18 -15.78 -1.89
C ALA A 199 -35.53 -16.50 -1.78
N THR A 200 -35.75 -17.32 -0.75
CA THR A 200 -36.78 -17.08 0.28
C THR A 200 -36.89 -18.23 1.30
N ILE A 201 -36.76 -17.82 2.58
CA ILE A 201 -37.62 -18.13 3.74
C ILE A 201 -37.67 -19.57 4.29
N SER A 202 -37.14 -19.71 5.50
CA SER A 202 -37.86 -20.37 6.59
C SER A 202 -37.53 -19.69 7.92
N ALA A 203 -38.44 -18.86 8.40
CA ALA A 203 -38.45 -18.32 9.76
C ALA A 203 -39.29 -19.23 10.67
N GLY A 204 -38.76 -19.53 11.86
CA GLY A 204 -39.50 -19.48 13.12
C GLY A 204 -40.54 -20.57 13.47
N CYS A 205 -40.23 -21.25 14.58
CA CYS A 205 -41.11 -21.57 15.73
C CYS A 205 -41.57 -23.03 15.94
N ILE A 206 -41.52 -23.39 17.23
CA ILE A 206 -42.20 -24.46 18.00
C ILE A 206 -41.42 -25.77 18.17
N GLY A 207 -41.04 -26.07 19.43
CA GLY A 207 -40.68 -27.40 19.91
C GLY A 207 -39.48 -27.46 20.82
#